data_AF-A0AA36MZQ5-F1
#
_entry.id   AF-A0AA36MZQ5-F1
#
_cell.length_a   1.000
_cell.length_b   1.000
_cell.length_c   1.000
_cell.angle_alpha   90.00
_cell.angle_beta   90.00
_cell.angle_gamma   90.00
#
_symmetry.space_group_name_H-M   'P 1'
#
loop_
_entity.id
_entity.type
_entity.pdbx_description
1 polymer ?
#
loop_
_entity_poly.entity_id
_entity_poly.type
_entity_poly.pdbx_seq_one_letter_code
_entity_poly.pdbx_strand_id
1 'polypeptide(L)'
;MAVLQLKRFHTSEGASYKLFNEVVFGQTLDLKDFLCDGGKACHKTETFVDWHRPLRERSWSDEMRRWAGFPGLSREVTKYQLYGVVNHIGGMGSGHYTACILHDKQWYCFNDDRVYTISDQDVCSANAYLLFYARSDVAEGQKDFSQLFPPEGRQVKAANLEQIKQSTWVSDLHRASSKGTAASGDRFCAVS
;
A
#
# COMPACT_ATOMS: atom_id res chain seq x y z
N MET A 1 6.40 7.34 -0.27
CA MET A 1 5.20 6.51 -0.05
C MET A 1 5.51 5.53 1.06
N ALA A 2 4.59 5.32 1.98
CA ALA A 2 4.68 4.30 3.01
C ALA A 2 3.56 3.27 2.79
N VAL A 3 3.88 1.99 2.97
CA VAL A 3 2.91 0.89 2.91
C VAL A 3 2.97 0.16 4.24
N LEU A 4 1.84 0.06 4.93
CA LEU A 4 1.72 -0.65 6.19
C LEU A 4 0.93 -1.93 5.97
N GLN A 5 1.50 -3.06 6.38
CA GLN A 5 0.83 -4.35 6.39
C GLN A 5 0.34 -4.66 7.80
N LEU A 6 -0.95 -4.86 7.97
CA LEU A 6 -1.51 -5.33 9.23
C LEU A 6 -1.32 -6.85 9.29
N LYS A 7 -0.53 -7.31 10.27
CA LYS A 7 -0.25 -8.74 10.48
C LYS A 7 -1.47 -9.45 11.03
N ARG A 8 -2.41 -9.78 10.15
CA ARG A 8 -3.70 -10.39 10.50
C ARG A 8 -3.69 -11.92 10.56
N PHE A 9 -2.62 -12.57 10.15
CA PHE A 9 -2.54 -14.02 10.12
C PHE A 9 -1.57 -14.50 11.18
N HIS A 10 -2.05 -15.41 12.01
CA HIS A 10 -1.27 -15.99 13.08
C HIS A 10 -1.39 -17.51 13.06
N THR A 11 -0.28 -18.17 13.37
CA THR A 11 -0.20 -19.62 13.47
C THR A 11 0.37 -19.95 14.84
N SER A 12 -0.37 -20.72 15.64
CA SER A 12 0.02 -21.19 16.95
C SER A 12 -0.37 -22.66 17.09
N GLU A 13 0.54 -23.50 17.59
CA GLU A 13 0.29 -24.91 17.93
C GLU A 13 -0.43 -25.72 16.82
N GLY A 14 -0.05 -25.50 15.56
CA GLY A 14 -0.63 -26.21 14.40
C GLY A 14 -1.98 -25.67 13.93
N ALA A 15 -2.57 -24.68 14.61
CA ALA A 15 -3.75 -23.97 14.17
C ALA A 15 -3.36 -22.62 13.55
N SER A 16 -3.98 -22.28 12.42
CA SER A 16 -3.79 -21.02 11.71
C SER A 16 -5.11 -20.27 11.64
N TYR A 17 -5.13 -19.01 12.08
CA TYR A 17 -6.33 -18.20 12.09
C TYR A 17 -6.06 -16.75 11.68
N LYS A 18 -7.14 -16.09 11.25
CA LYS A 18 -7.14 -14.68 10.93
C LYS A 18 -7.65 -13.88 12.12
N LEU A 19 -6.99 -12.76 12.39
CA LEU A 19 -7.38 -11.74 13.36
C LEU A 19 -8.41 -10.81 12.72
N PHE A 20 -9.63 -10.86 13.26
CA PHE A 20 -10.77 -10.05 12.83
C PHE A 20 -10.98 -8.81 13.70
N ASN A 21 -10.08 -8.53 14.64
CA ASN A 21 -10.18 -7.32 15.43
C ASN A 21 -10.06 -6.09 14.52
N GLU A 22 -10.86 -5.08 14.82
CA GLU A 22 -10.73 -3.79 14.19
C GLU A 22 -9.41 -3.13 14.63
N VAL A 23 -8.71 -2.55 13.68
CA VAL A 23 -7.51 -1.75 13.93
C VAL A 23 -7.86 -0.36 13.44
N VAL A 24 -8.00 0.58 14.37
CA VAL A 24 -8.26 1.97 14.02
C VAL A 24 -6.97 2.59 13.50
N PHE A 25 -7.02 3.15 12.30
CA PHE A 25 -5.92 3.89 11.69
C PHE A 25 -6.39 5.29 11.28
N GLY A 26 -5.51 6.28 11.45
CA GLY A 26 -5.82 7.67 11.11
C GLY A 26 -5.67 7.95 9.61
N GLN A 27 -6.42 8.92 9.10
CA GLN A 27 -6.21 9.46 7.75
C GLN A 27 -4.86 10.16 7.62
N THR A 28 -4.32 10.67 8.72
CA THR A 28 -2.97 11.19 8.82
C THR A 28 -2.12 10.28 9.70
N LEU A 29 -0.89 10.04 9.27
CA LEU A 29 0.13 9.29 9.99
C LEU A 29 1.37 10.17 10.14
N ASP A 30 1.78 10.42 11.37
CA ASP A 30 3.05 11.10 11.67
C ASP A 30 4.08 10.06 12.13
N LEU A 31 5.16 9.92 11.36
CA LEU A 31 6.24 8.97 11.64
C LEU A 31 7.39 9.59 12.44
N LYS A 32 7.28 10.85 12.88
CA LYS A 32 8.38 11.60 13.51
C LYS A 32 9.05 10.83 14.65
N ASP A 33 8.27 10.23 15.54
CA ASP A 33 8.78 9.52 16.72
C ASP A 33 9.44 8.17 16.39
N PHE A 34 9.19 7.64 15.19
CA PHE A 34 9.78 6.40 14.69
C PHE A 34 11.03 6.63 13.84
N LEU A 35 11.36 7.88 13.53
CA LEU A 35 12.57 8.24 12.81
C LEU A 35 13.71 8.48 13.80
N CYS A 36 14.84 7.81 13.59
CA CYS A 36 16.05 8.10 14.35
C CYS A 36 16.51 9.52 14.02
N ASP A 37 16.59 10.40 15.02
CA ASP A 37 17.14 11.74 14.82
C ASP A 37 18.64 11.60 14.53
N GLY A 38 19.14 12.22 13.47
CA GLY A 38 20.49 11.99 12.93
C GLY A 38 21.66 12.31 13.88
N GLY A 39 21.37 12.80 15.10
CA GLY A 39 22.35 13.15 16.13
C GLY A 39 22.13 12.53 17.51
N LYS A 40 21.13 11.66 17.70
CA LYS A 40 20.92 10.98 19.00
C LYS A 40 20.97 9.48 18.79
N ALA A 41 21.82 8.81 19.57
CA ALA A 41 21.87 7.36 19.64
C ALA A 41 20.43 6.84 19.72
N CYS A 42 19.99 6.09 18.71
CA CYS A 42 18.72 5.40 18.75
C CYS A 42 18.70 4.63 20.07
N HIS A 43 17.84 5.04 21.00
CA HIS A 43 17.67 4.32 22.24
C HIS A 43 17.14 2.96 21.81
N LYS A 44 18.00 1.93 21.89
CA LYS A 44 17.57 0.55 21.89
C LYS A 44 16.68 0.40 23.12
N THR A 45 15.39 0.62 22.96
CA THR A 45 14.42 0.11 23.92
C THR A 45 14.55 -1.41 23.88
N GLU A 46 14.69 -2.06 25.04
CA GLU A 46 14.89 -3.51 25.18
C GLU A 46 13.77 -4.37 24.56
N THR A 47 12.72 -3.74 24.01
CA THR A 47 11.59 -4.38 23.34
C THR A 47 11.72 -4.48 21.82
N PHE A 48 12.82 -4.01 21.20
CA PHE A 48 13.05 -4.28 19.78
C PHE A 48 13.64 -5.69 19.60
N VAL A 49 12.75 -6.65 19.34
CA VAL A 49 13.15 -8.01 18.94
C VAL A 49 13.95 -7.91 17.65
N ASP A 50 15.25 -8.23 17.75
CA ASP A 50 16.23 -8.28 16.67
C ASP A 50 15.87 -9.42 15.71
N TRP A 51 15.21 -9.10 14.60
CA TRP A 51 14.74 -10.11 13.65
C TRP A 51 15.83 -10.66 12.73
N HIS A 52 17.03 -10.08 12.68
CA HIS A 52 18.16 -10.64 11.91
C HIS A 52 19.51 -10.09 12.41
N ARG A 53 20.28 -10.89 13.14
CA ARG A 53 21.75 -10.84 13.13
C ARG A 53 22.32 -12.21 12.80
N PRO A 54 23.33 -12.30 11.90
CA PRO A 54 24.42 -11.34 11.78
C PRO A 54 24.68 -10.87 10.35
N LEU A 55 24.65 -9.55 10.12
CA LEU A 55 25.43 -8.94 9.04
C LEU A 55 26.51 -8.06 9.68
N ARG A 56 27.71 -8.66 9.70
CA ARG A 56 29.04 -8.06 9.83
C ARG A 56 29.03 -6.54 9.78
N GLU A 57 29.54 -5.93 10.84
CA GLU A 57 29.81 -4.50 11.03
C GLU A 57 30.07 -3.76 9.71
N ARG A 58 29.01 -3.18 9.15
CA ARG A 58 29.13 -2.01 8.31
C ARG A 58 28.71 -0.85 9.19
N SER A 59 29.61 0.12 9.34
CA SER A 59 29.28 1.34 10.05
C SER A 59 28.05 1.95 9.39
N TRP A 60 26.99 2.16 10.18
CA TRP A 60 25.75 2.80 9.74
C TRP A 60 26.01 4.16 9.07
N SER A 61 27.15 4.79 9.34
CA SER A 61 27.60 6.04 8.70
C SER A 61 27.80 5.93 7.19
N ASP A 62 28.31 4.82 6.67
CA ASP A 62 28.65 4.69 5.25
C ASP A 62 27.42 4.33 4.40
N GLU A 63 26.49 3.58 4.98
CA GLU A 63 25.19 3.31 4.37
C GLU A 63 24.32 4.57 4.41
N MET A 64 24.25 5.28 5.54
CA MET A 64 23.55 6.57 5.62
C MET A 64 24.11 7.61 4.65
N ARG A 65 25.43 7.66 4.40
CA ARG A 65 26.03 8.54 3.37
C ARG A 65 25.57 8.19 1.96
N ARG A 66 25.34 6.91 1.66
CA ARG A 66 24.83 6.45 0.37
C ARG A 66 23.36 6.82 0.15
N TRP A 67 22.56 6.88 1.23
CA TRP A 67 21.16 7.29 1.17
C TRP A 67 20.93 8.80 1.38
N ALA A 68 21.91 9.52 1.94
CA ALA A 68 21.87 10.97 2.14
C ALA A 68 21.80 11.77 0.83
N GLY A 69 22.17 11.16 -0.30
CA GLY A 69 22.04 11.75 -1.64
C GLY A 69 20.65 11.62 -2.26
N PHE A 70 19.69 10.95 -1.61
CA PHE A 70 18.31 10.85 -2.10
C PHE A 70 17.44 11.90 -1.39
N PRO A 71 17.16 13.06 -2.01
CA PRO A 71 16.24 14.07 -1.46
C PRO A 71 14.82 13.50 -1.20
N GLY A 72 14.49 12.36 -1.81
CA GLY A 72 13.28 11.58 -1.56
C GLY A 72 13.15 11.01 -0.15
N LEU A 73 14.26 10.86 0.58
CA LEU A 73 14.30 10.32 1.95
C LEU A 73 14.44 11.42 3.02
N SER A 74 14.18 12.69 2.67
CA SER A 74 14.23 13.78 3.63
C SER A 74 13.37 13.43 4.85
N ARG A 75 14.04 13.35 6.01
CA ARG A 75 13.43 13.14 7.34
C ARG A 75 12.67 14.38 7.83
N GLU A 76 12.67 15.45 7.06
CA GLU A 76 11.98 16.70 7.40
C GLU A 76 10.46 16.56 7.26
N VAL A 77 10.00 15.73 6.31
CA VAL A 77 8.56 15.47 6.10
C VAL A 77 8.20 14.11 6.68
N THR A 78 7.61 14.16 7.87
CA THR A 78 7.25 12.98 8.65
C THR A 78 5.77 12.62 8.56
N LYS A 79 4.97 13.52 7.98
CA LYS A 79 3.52 13.37 7.83
C LYS A 79 3.15 12.69 6.51
N TYR A 80 2.16 11.81 6.61
CA TYR A 80 1.63 11.05 5.51
C TYR A 80 0.11 11.03 5.55
N GLN A 81 -0.52 11.03 4.38
CA GLN A 81 -1.96 10.96 4.18
C GLN A 81 -2.35 9.60 3.61
N LEU A 82 -3.34 8.95 4.23
CA LEU A 82 -3.94 7.72 3.73
C LEU A 82 -4.63 8.02 2.40
N TYR A 83 -4.36 7.21 1.39
CA TYR A 83 -5.02 7.32 0.09
C TYR A 83 -5.50 5.98 -0.47
N GLY A 84 -5.12 4.87 0.18
CA GLY A 84 -5.54 3.55 -0.26
C GLY A 84 -5.63 2.56 0.89
N VAL A 85 -6.65 1.72 0.86
CA VAL A 85 -6.85 0.60 1.78
C VAL A 85 -7.18 -0.64 0.98
N VAL A 86 -6.44 -1.73 1.18
CA VAL A 86 -6.79 -3.03 0.64
C VAL A 86 -7.36 -3.87 1.77
N ASN A 87 -8.56 -4.38 1.57
CA ASN A 87 -9.22 -5.28 2.49
C ASN A 87 -8.98 -6.73 2.08
N HIS A 88 -8.93 -7.61 3.06
CA HIS A 88 -9.03 -9.05 2.87
C HIS A 88 -10.26 -9.55 3.61
N ILE A 89 -11.22 -10.16 2.92
CA ILE A 89 -12.44 -10.73 3.48
C ILE A 89 -12.33 -12.26 3.41
N GLY A 90 -12.70 -12.98 4.47
CA GLY A 90 -12.50 -14.45 4.53
C GLY A 90 -11.35 -14.87 5.44
N GLY A 91 -10.95 -16.13 5.35
CA GLY A 91 -10.04 -16.82 6.28
C GLY A 91 -8.65 -17.12 5.69
N MET A 92 -7.88 -17.99 6.35
CA MET A 92 -6.49 -18.30 5.96
C MET A 92 -6.37 -19.02 4.61
N GLY A 93 -7.29 -19.94 4.31
CA GLY A 93 -7.22 -20.78 3.09
C GLY A 93 -8.01 -20.24 1.89
N SER A 94 -8.75 -19.15 2.07
CA SER A 94 -9.62 -18.56 1.06
C SER A 94 -10.04 -17.17 1.49
N GLY A 95 -10.06 -16.24 0.55
CA GLY A 95 -10.62 -14.93 0.79
C GLY A 95 -10.77 -14.12 -0.49
N HIS A 96 -11.25 -12.90 -0.29
CA HIS A 96 -11.53 -11.93 -1.33
C HIS A 96 -10.86 -10.61 -1.02
N TYR A 97 -10.19 -10.03 -2.02
CA TYR A 97 -9.51 -8.75 -1.88
C TYR A 97 -10.29 -7.64 -2.57
N THR A 98 -10.50 -6.54 -1.87
CA THR A 98 -11.10 -5.33 -2.42
C THR A 98 -10.20 -4.15 -2.12
N ALA A 99 -10.18 -3.13 -2.97
CA ALA A 99 -9.36 -1.94 -2.76
C ALA A 99 -10.26 -0.70 -2.65
N CYS A 100 -10.05 0.14 -1.64
CA CYS A 100 -10.66 1.45 -1.55
C CYS A 100 -9.59 2.52 -1.74
N ILE A 101 -9.79 3.43 -2.69
CA ILE A 101 -8.83 4.46 -3.09
C ILE A 101 -9.48 5.83 -2.95
N LEU A 102 -8.76 6.78 -2.35
CA LEU A 102 -9.16 8.17 -2.26
C LEU A 102 -8.76 8.90 -3.53
N HIS A 103 -9.75 9.48 -4.22
CA HIS A 103 -9.53 10.32 -5.39
C HIS A 103 -10.48 11.52 -5.34
N ASP A 104 -9.95 12.72 -5.56
CA ASP A 104 -10.72 13.98 -5.52
C ASP A 104 -11.62 14.11 -4.28
N LYS A 105 -11.07 13.73 -3.11
CA LYS A 105 -11.74 13.75 -1.79
C LYS A 105 -12.94 12.81 -1.66
N GLN A 106 -13.07 11.84 -2.57
CA GLN A 106 -14.07 10.78 -2.51
C GLN A 106 -13.39 9.42 -2.49
N TRP A 107 -13.84 8.54 -1.59
CA TRP A 107 -13.40 7.15 -1.58
C TRP A 107 -14.18 6.34 -2.61
N TYR A 108 -13.44 5.58 -3.42
CA TYR A 108 -13.96 4.61 -4.37
C TYR A 108 -13.49 3.22 -3.98
N CYS A 109 -14.42 2.31 -3.71
CA CYS A 109 -14.13 0.91 -3.46
C CYS A 109 -14.37 0.09 -4.72
N PHE A 110 -13.34 -0.68 -5.06
CA PHE A 110 -13.25 -1.59 -6.18
C PHE A 110 -13.37 -3.01 -5.64
N ASN A 111 -14.43 -3.67 -6.06
CA ASN A 111 -14.76 -5.05 -5.76
C ASN A 111 -14.97 -5.76 -7.11
N ASP A 112 -13.87 -6.25 -7.69
CA ASP A 112 -13.80 -6.83 -9.04
C ASP A 112 -14.41 -5.90 -10.10
N ASP A 113 -15.58 -6.25 -10.65
CA ASP A 113 -16.31 -5.51 -11.66
C ASP A 113 -17.17 -4.37 -11.09
N ARG A 114 -17.27 -4.26 -9.77
CA ARG A 114 -18.12 -3.29 -9.08
C ARG A 114 -17.28 -2.17 -8.49
N VAL A 115 -17.65 -0.95 -8.83
CA VAL A 115 -17.11 0.28 -8.24
C VAL A 115 -18.23 1.03 -7.54
N TYR A 116 -18.02 1.38 -6.28
CA TYR A 116 -18.97 2.16 -5.50
C TYR A 116 -18.24 3.13 -4.57
N THR A 117 -18.93 4.19 -4.17
CA THR A 117 -18.39 5.18 -3.25
C THR A 117 -18.67 4.81 -1.81
N ILE A 118 -17.78 5.19 -0.90
CA ILE A 118 -17.97 5.04 0.55
C ILE A 118 -17.67 6.35 1.27
N SER A 119 -18.09 6.47 2.53
CA SER A 119 -17.70 7.61 3.36
C SER A 119 -16.30 7.42 3.94
N ASP A 120 -15.71 8.51 4.43
CA ASP A 120 -14.46 8.49 5.20
C ASP A 120 -14.52 7.60 6.45
N GLN A 121 -15.71 7.38 7.02
CA GLN A 121 -15.88 6.55 8.21
C GLN A 121 -15.85 5.07 7.85
N ASP A 122 -16.36 4.71 6.68
CA ASP A 122 -16.48 3.33 6.21
C ASP A 122 -15.14 2.76 5.70
N VAL A 123 -14.13 3.61 5.49
CA VAL A 123 -12.80 3.16 5.03
C VAL A 123 -12.07 2.38 6.12
N CYS A 124 -12.34 2.71 7.39
CA CYS A 124 -11.85 1.96 8.54
C CYS A 124 -12.67 0.68 8.66
N SER A 125 -12.02 -0.46 8.42
CA SER A 125 -12.68 -1.76 8.45
C SER A 125 -11.84 -2.79 9.19
N ALA A 126 -12.51 -3.71 9.87
CA ALA A 126 -11.91 -4.92 10.44
C ALA A 126 -11.21 -5.80 9.38
N ASN A 127 -11.53 -5.62 8.09
CA ASN A 127 -10.90 -6.35 6.99
C ASN A 127 -9.66 -5.65 6.41
N ALA A 128 -9.34 -4.41 6.81
CA ALA A 128 -8.22 -3.65 6.28
C ALA A 128 -6.90 -4.40 6.46
N TYR A 129 -6.16 -4.67 5.39
CA TYR A 129 -4.96 -5.52 5.38
C TYR A 129 -3.71 -4.75 4.97
N LEU A 130 -3.78 -3.98 3.88
CA LEU A 130 -2.72 -3.06 3.48
C LEU A 130 -3.23 -1.62 3.53
N LEU A 131 -2.40 -0.73 4.07
CA LEU A 131 -2.67 0.71 4.12
C LEU A 131 -1.61 1.42 3.30
N PHE A 132 -2.05 2.28 2.38
CA PHE A 132 -1.20 3.06 1.51
C PHE A 132 -1.24 4.53 1.92
N TYR A 133 -0.06 5.04 2.28
CA TYR A 133 0.14 6.39 2.77
C TYR A 133 1.07 7.16 1.82
N ALA A 134 0.58 8.28 1.31
CA ALA A 134 1.35 9.22 0.50
C ALA A 134 1.99 10.25 1.43
N ARG A 135 3.21 10.71 1.13
CA ARG A 135 3.83 11.77 1.93
C ARG A 135 3.04 13.08 1.73
N SER A 136 2.83 13.87 2.77
CA SER A 136 1.90 15.02 2.70
C SER A 136 2.25 16.01 1.59
N ASP A 137 3.53 16.31 1.37
CA ASP A 137 3.97 17.20 0.28
C ASP A 137 3.71 16.65 -1.14
N VAL A 138 3.60 15.31 -1.29
CA VAL A 138 3.16 14.69 -2.55
C VAL A 138 1.65 14.74 -2.66
N ALA A 139 0.93 14.42 -1.59
CA ALA A 139 -0.53 14.43 -1.57
C ALA A 139 -1.08 15.85 -1.81
N GLU A 140 -0.36 16.87 -1.38
CA GLU A 140 -0.67 18.29 -1.59
C GLU A 140 -0.19 18.84 -2.94
N GLY A 141 0.49 18.02 -3.75
CA GLY A 141 1.02 18.43 -5.06
C GLY A 141 2.22 19.39 -4.99
N GLN A 142 2.86 19.54 -3.83
CA GLN A 142 4.07 20.36 -3.67
C GLN A 142 5.30 19.69 -4.29
N LYS A 143 5.33 18.35 -4.29
CA LYS A 143 6.39 17.56 -4.94
C LYS A 143 5.81 16.48 -5.84
N ASP A 144 6.46 16.29 -6.99
CA ASP A 144 6.12 15.19 -7.89
C ASP A 144 6.74 13.87 -7.40
N PHE A 145 6.04 12.76 -7.64
CA PHE A 145 6.51 11.43 -7.23
C PHE A 145 7.87 11.07 -7.84
N SER A 146 8.13 11.50 -9.08
CA SER A 146 9.42 11.27 -9.77
C SER A 146 10.59 11.98 -9.09
N GLN A 147 10.34 13.07 -8.37
CA GLN A 147 11.39 13.77 -7.61
C GLN A 147 11.79 13.00 -6.35
N LEU A 148 10.90 12.16 -5.83
CA LEU A 148 11.16 11.34 -4.64
C LEU A 148 11.73 9.97 -4.98
N PHE A 149 11.26 9.39 -6.08
CA PHE A 149 11.71 8.12 -6.61
C PHE A 149 12.14 8.33 -8.06
N PRO A 150 13.30 8.98 -8.29
CA PRO A 150 13.78 9.19 -9.63
C PRO A 150 13.91 7.85 -10.33
N PRO A 151 13.36 7.70 -11.55
CA PRO A 151 13.49 6.46 -12.30
C PRO A 151 14.97 6.17 -12.49
N GLU A 152 15.42 4.99 -12.04
CA GLU A 152 16.82 4.57 -12.15
C GLU A 152 17.23 4.44 -13.62
N GLY A 153 17.71 5.53 -14.24
CA GLY A 153 18.35 5.57 -15.56
C GLY A 153 17.57 5.01 -16.76
N ARG A 154 16.40 4.40 -16.52
CA ARG A 154 15.54 3.78 -17.51
C ARG A 154 14.52 4.82 -17.90
N GLN A 155 14.52 5.23 -19.17
CA GLN A 155 13.43 6.03 -19.70
C GLN A 155 12.13 5.26 -19.51
N VAL A 156 11.35 5.65 -18.50
CA VAL A 156 10.00 5.14 -18.31
C VAL A 156 9.16 5.88 -19.33
N LYS A 157 8.71 5.18 -20.38
CA LYS A 157 7.69 5.74 -21.27
C LYS A 157 6.46 6.01 -20.43
N ALA A 158 6.01 7.26 -20.36
CA ALA A 158 4.77 7.61 -19.71
C ALA A 158 3.65 6.71 -20.27
N ALA A 159 2.85 6.11 -19.38
CA ALA A 159 1.76 5.25 -19.77
C ALA A 159 0.78 6.03 -20.67
N ASN A 160 0.57 5.58 -21.91
CA ASN A 160 -0.38 6.21 -22.81
C ASN A 160 -1.80 5.83 -22.38
N LEU A 161 -2.47 6.75 -21.68
CA LEU A 161 -3.81 6.55 -21.11
C LEU A 161 -4.83 6.17 -22.19
N GLU A 162 -4.73 6.72 -23.40
CA GLU A 162 -5.66 6.41 -24.49
C GLU A 162 -5.45 5.00 -25.02
N GLN A 163 -4.21 4.54 -25.07
CA GLN A 163 -3.88 3.16 -25.46
C GLN A 163 -4.33 2.15 -24.40
N ILE A 164 -4.25 2.51 -23.11
CA ILE A 164 -4.73 1.66 -22.00
C ILE A 164 -6.26 1.53 -22.05
N LYS A 165 -6.98 2.64 -22.24
CA LYS A 165 -8.44 2.65 -22.38
C LYS A 165 -8.92 1.82 -23.58
N GLN A 166 -8.14 1.78 -24.65
CA GLN A 166 -8.45 1.02 -25.87
C GLN A 166 -8.01 -0.45 -25.81
N SER A 167 -7.32 -0.87 -24.74
CA SER A 167 -6.90 -2.27 -24.59
C SER A 167 -8.11 -3.21 -24.40
N THR A 168 -7.98 -4.42 -24.92
CA THR A 168 -9.06 -5.44 -24.99
C THR A 168 -9.66 -5.78 -23.62
N TRP A 169 -8.85 -5.73 -22.56
CA TRP A 169 -9.27 -6.01 -21.19
C TRP A 169 -10.24 -4.97 -20.59
N VAL A 170 -10.21 -3.72 -21.08
CA VAL A 170 -11.14 -2.66 -20.65
C VAL A 170 -12.46 -2.72 -21.44
N SER A 171 -12.40 -3.13 -22.72
CA SER A 171 -13.57 -3.24 -23.59
C SER A 171 -14.44 -4.47 -23.26
N ASP A 172 -13.84 -5.54 -22.73
CA ASP A 172 -14.58 -6.72 -22.26
C ASP A 172 -15.40 -6.43 -20.99
N LEU A 173 -14.93 -5.52 -20.12
CA LEU A 173 -15.67 -5.05 -18.93
C LEU A 173 -16.95 -4.29 -19.32
N HIS A 174 -16.87 -3.42 -20.33
CA HIS A 174 -18.04 -2.71 -20.86
C HIS A 174 -19.03 -3.66 -21.56
N ARG A 175 -18.54 -4.75 -22.18
CA ARG A 175 -19.41 -5.73 -22.84
C ARG A 175 -20.11 -6.64 -21.82
N ALA A 176 -19.44 -7.03 -20.75
CA ALA A 176 -20.00 -7.84 -19.67
C ALA A 176 -21.11 -7.11 -18.88
N SER A 177 -21.00 -5.80 -18.69
CA SER A 177 -22.04 -4.99 -18.02
C SER A 177 -23.35 -4.91 -18.81
N SER A 178 -23.30 -5.05 -20.15
CA SER A 178 -24.50 -4.97 -21.02
C SER A 178 -25.26 -6.30 -21.20
N LYS A 179 -24.72 -7.42 -20.71
CA LYS A 179 -25.36 -8.74 -20.82
C LYS A 179 -25.57 -9.37 -19.45
N GLY A 180 -26.58 -8.89 -18.74
CA GLY A 180 -27.21 -9.70 -17.71
C GLY A 180 -27.93 -10.88 -18.35
N THR A 181 -27.36 -12.09 -18.23
CA THR A 181 -28.06 -13.37 -17.99
C THR A 181 -27.08 -14.54 -18.07
N ALA A 182 -27.12 -15.37 -17.01
CA ALA A 182 -26.69 -16.76 -16.85
C ALA A 182 -25.98 -17.49 -18.01
N ALA A 183 -24.78 -18.02 -17.74
CA ALA A 183 -24.47 -19.46 -17.86
C ALA A 183 -23.00 -19.76 -17.49
N SER A 184 -22.82 -20.65 -16.50
CA SER A 184 -21.91 -21.81 -16.49
C SER A 184 -20.57 -21.75 -17.24
N GLY A 185 -19.49 -21.94 -16.48
CA GLY A 185 -18.43 -22.90 -16.85
C GLY A 185 -17.14 -22.32 -17.45
N ASP A 186 -16.10 -22.30 -16.62
CA ASP A 186 -14.73 -22.71 -16.94
C ASP A 186 -14.06 -22.20 -18.22
N ARG A 187 -13.20 -21.18 -18.05
CA ARG A 187 -11.73 -21.30 -18.13
C ARG A 187 -11.11 -19.92 -18.36
N PHE A 188 -10.48 -19.37 -17.33
CA PHE A 188 -9.32 -18.50 -17.54
C PHE A 188 -8.10 -19.17 -16.91
N CYS A 189 -7.41 -19.93 -17.76
CA CYS A 189 -6.04 -20.34 -17.50
C CYS A 189 -5.11 -19.13 -17.63
N ALA A 190 -4.12 -19.12 -16.75
CA ALA A 190 -2.97 -18.23 -16.71
C ALA A 190 -2.15 -18.24 -18.02
N VAL A 191 -1.37 -17.18 -18.21
CA VAL A 191 -0.18 -17.16 -19.08
C VAL A 191 0.91 -16.47 -18.26
N SER A 192 1.82 -17.25 -17.66
CA SER A 192 3.19 -17.58 -18.12
C SER A 192 4.17 -16.42 -18.01
#